data_AF-A0A7V8CXU0-F1
#
_entry.id   AF-A0A7V8CXU0-F1
#
_cell.length_a   1.000
_cell.length_b   1.000
_cell.length_c   1.000
_cell.angle_alpha   90.00
_cell.angle_beta   90.00
_cell.angle_gamma   90.00
#
_symmetry.space_group_name_H-M   'P 1'
#
loop_
_entity.id
_entity.type
_entity.pdbx_description
1 polymer ?
#
loop_
_entity_poly.entity_id
_entity_poly.type
_entity_poly.pdbx_seq_one_letter_code
_entity_poly.pdbx_strand_id
1 'polypeptide(L)'
;MTERAFETRDAAQELHDLLASAAPIGRLRWLHPEELPALVLGGQQLGSVVRLLGALQRGDLRLPQVAALLRAHADPHTLRAWLLRLLAQWEGSRTPGQWVFGALGLLGDGALAAELAKKLYLWRGASKYAWVRMGMGAIATIGSDAALRQLNLLAAQDEFRSLRSSAGEHMDRIAAARGVSRQQLEDMIVPRFGVDTGELQLALGARRFRLVLDPDLAPALVEQDGRHYRAMPRSAPGLPPEQIAAAQEAWRTLRREVNHEIRTQSRRLESAMVEGRRWAAGDWRRIFLGHPLLEPLARQVLWAGYDDAGQPIEVFCLAGDGSLTSESYGPAMLDAYAAVGIPHPVDATPARRRQWDELQHDFDILPLFPQAARTIYTISAAQASETSIPGLPEGKLRAGVSISTASKGWRHSAYQTYDAFSQIVMTRSFAGPGITAVVVCQICPEQHYESSQRCSEGYFVAGGVPDLESGVLPRRIPMGQVPPALISEVLCDWHDLFRNPRHHYEG
;
A
#
# COMPACT_ATOMS: atom_id res chain seq x y z
N MET A 1 -13.39 41.31 -6.22
CA MET A 1 -11.92 41.24 -6.03
C MET A 1 -11.57 41.99 -4.76
N THR A 2 -11.45 41.30 -3.62
CA THR A 2 -10.60 41.62 -2.45
C THR A 2 -11.02 40.75 -1.26
N GLU A 3 -10.63 39.48 -1.26
CA GLU A 3 -10.84 38.61 -0.07
C GLU A 3 -9.71 37.59 0.15
N ARG A 4 -8.56 37.73 -0.54
CA ARG A 4 -7.44 36.77 -0.43
C ARG A 4 -6.09 37.34 0.00
N ALA A 5 -5.98 38.64 0.26
CA ALA A 5 -4.71 39.27 0.65
C ALA A 5 -4.62 39.57 2.17
N PHE A 6 -5.68 39.29 2.94
CA PHE A 6 -5.78 39.66 4.36
C PHE A 6 -5.30 38.56 5.33
N GLU A 7 -5.19 37.29 4.91
CA GLU A 7 -4.87 36.17 5.82
C GLU A 7 -3.36 35.92 6.04
N THR A 8 -2.48 36.25 5.08
CA THR A 8 -1.07 35.79 5.13
C THR A 8 -0.11 36.75 5.81
N ARG A 9 -0.42 38.05 5.82
CA ARG A 9 0.41 39.08 6.49
C ARG A 9 0.25 39.00 8.01
N ASP A 10 -0.93 38.61 8.47
CA ASP A 10 -1.24 38.39 9.89
C ASP A 10 -0.48 37.16 10.42
N ALA A 11 -0.49 36.05 9.69
CA ALA A 11 0.25 34.83 10.05
C ALA A 11 1.78 35.05 10.20
N ALA A 12 2.38 35.93 9.38
CA ALA A 12 3.79 36.27 9.49
C ALA A 12 4.09 37.08 10.77
N GLN A 13 3.20 38.00 11.12
CA GLN A 13 3.32 38.79 12.34
C GLN A 13 3.07 37.94 13.58
N GLU A 14 2.04 37.10 13.58
CA GLU A 14 1.74 36.16 14.65
C GLU A 14 2.90 35.20 14.91
N LEU A 15 3.48 34.62 13.84
CA LEU A 15 4.67 33.78 13.95
C LEU A 15 5.86 34.56 14.52
N HIS A 16 6.03 35.82 14.14
CA HIS A 16 7.07 36.68 14.71
C HIS A 16 6.87 36.87 16.21
N ASP A 17 5.65 37.19 16.65
CA ASP A 17 5.32 37.46 18.06
C ASP A 17 5.48 36.21 18.93
N LEU A 18 5.05 35.04 18.43
CA LEU A 18 5.27 33.75 19.08
C LEU A 18 6.76 33.46 19.28
N LEU A 19 7.58 33.73 18.26
CA LEU A 19 9.02 33.49 18.30
C LEU A 19 9.79 34.59 19.04
N ALA A 20 9.26 35.80 19.17
CA ALA A 20 9.95 36.92 19.83
C ALA A 20 10.29 36.60 21.30
N SER A 21 9.41 35.86 21.97
CA SER A 21 9.60 35.37 23.33
C SER A 21 10.48 34.12 23.43
N ALA A 22 10.73 33.43 22.32
CA ALA A 22 11.61 32.25 22.29
C ALA A 22 13.07 32.69 22.30
N ALA A 23 13.86 32.07 23.17
CA ALA A 23 15.31 32.31 23.16
C ALA A 23 15.92 31.87 21.82
N PRO A 24 16.95 32.56 21.31
CA PRO A 24 17.70 32.09 20.15
C PRO A 24 18.41 30.77 20.45
N ILE A 25 18.70 29.99 19.40
CA ILE A 25 19.57 28.82 19.52
C ILE A 25 20.98 29.25 19.94
N GLY A 26 21.60 28.49 20.85
CA GLY A 26 23.00 28.69 21.21
C GLY A 26 23.94 28.31 20.04
N ARG A 27 25.20 28.77 20.10
CA ARG A 27 26.18 28.41 19.06
C ARG A 27 26.48 26.91 19.10
N LEU A 28 26.08 26.19 18.06
CA LEU A 28 26.46 24.78 17.84
C LEU A 28 27.55 24.73 16.77
N ARG A 29 28.62 23.95 17.00
CA ARG A 29 29.77 23.87 16.07
C ARG A 29 29.42 23.36 14.67
N TRP A 30 28.32 22.63 14.55
CA TRP A 30 27.90 21.99 13.30
C TRP A 30 26.77 22.74 12.58
N LEU A 31 26.11 23.69 13.26
CA LEU A 31 24.96 24.40 12.73
C LEU A 31 25.38 25.80 12.30
N HIS A 32 25.12 26.09 11.03
CA HIS A 32 25.35 27.36 10.37
C HIS A 32 23.99 27.91 9.91
N PRO A 33 23.26 28.66 10.78
CA PRO A 33 21.95 29.21 10.43
C PRO A 33 21.94 30.09 9.18
N GLU A 34 23.05 30.77 8.91
CA GLU A 34 23.30 31.61 7.74
C GLU A 34 23.35 30.84 6.41
N GLU A 35 23.63 29.53 6.46
CA GLU A 35 23.66 28.66 5.28
C GLU A 35 22.33 27.90 5.05
N LEU A 36 21.32 28.14 5.90
CA LEU A 36 20.00 27.57 5.69
C LEU A 36 19.27 28.38 4.59
N PRO A 37 18.57 27.71 3.65
CA PRO A 37 17.75 28.38 2.65
C PRO A 37 16.77 29.38 3.29
N ALA A 38 16.40 30.42 2.55
CA ALA A 38 15.37 31.34 3.02
C ALA A 38 14.05 30.59 3.26
N LEU A 39 13.49 30.71 4.46
CA LEU A 39 12.14 30.22 4.76
C LEU A 39 11.14 31.32 4.42
N VAL A 40 10.19 31.05 3.53
CA VAL A 40 9.25 32.05 3.04
C VAL A 40 7.86 31.79 3.60
N LEU A 41 7.24 32.82 4.18
CA LEU A 41 5.85 32.81 4.66
C LEU A 41 5.12 34.00 4.03
N GLY A 42 4.04 33.75 3.29
CA GLY A 42 3.28 34.83 2.64
C GLY A 42 4.10 35.72 1.70
N GLY A 43 5.10 35.16 1.02
CA GLY A 43 5.99 35.89 0.11
C GLY A 43 7.09 36.69 0.81
N GLN A 44 7.19 36.65 2.14
CA GLN A 44 8.25 37.31 2.90
C GLN A 44 9.19 36.29 3.55
N GLN A 45 10.49 36.61 3.58
CA GLN A 45 11.48 35.78 4.26
C GLN A 45 11.35 35.94 5.78
N LEU A 46 11.30 34.81 6.49
CA LEU A 46 11.28 34.81 7.95
C LEU A 46 12.64 35.26 8.51
N GLY A 47 12.68 36.38 9.24
CA GLY A 47 13.90 36.87 9.91
C GLY A 47 14.25 36.15 11.22
N SER A 48 13.29 35.47 11.84
CA SER A 48 13.41 34.87 13.18
C SER A 48 13.94 33.42 13.19
N VAL A 49 14.70 33.00 12.18
CA VAL A 49 15.16 31.60 12.00
C VAL A 49 15.96 31.08 13.20
N VAL A 50 16.83 31.89 13.79
CA VAL A 50 17.65 31.50 14.96
C VAL A 50 16.77 31.23 16.20
N ARG A 51 15.65 31.94 16.34
CA ARG A 51 14.68 31.74 17.43
C ARG A 51 13.80 30.52 17.17
N LEU A 52 13.39 30.30 15.92
CA LEU A 52 12.72 29.05 15.51
C LEU A 52 13.58 27.82 15.83
N LEU A 53 14.86 27.84 15.46
CA LEU A 53 15.82 26.79 15.80
C LEU A 53 15.93 26.59 17.32
N GLY A 54 15.94 27.69 18.08
CA GLY A 54 16.00 27.65 19.55
C GLY A 54 14.75 27.06 20.19
N ALA A 55 13.57 27.37 19.63
CA ALA A 55 12.29 26.80 20.05
C ALA A 55 12.23 25.30 19.75
N LEU A 56 12.65 24.88 18.54
CA LEU A 56 12.71 23.49 18.12
C LEU A 56 13.68 22.67 18.99
N GLN A 57 14.87 23.20 19.27
CA GLN A 57 15.88 22.49 20.07
C GLN A 57 15.40 22.22 21.50
N ARG A 58 14.70 23.18 22.10
CA ARG A 58 14.24 23.10 23.50
C ARG A 58 12.88 22.43 23.68
N GLY A 59 12.13 22.19 22.59
CA GLY A 59 10.77 21.69 22.69
C GLY A 59 9.83 22.71 23.34
N ASP A 60 9.85 23.97 22.88
CA ASP A 60 9.00 25.04 23.42
C ASP A 60 7.50 24.64 23.37
N LEU A 61 6.74 24.99 24.41
CA LEU A 61 5.31 24.69 24.50
C LEU A 61 4.49 25.34 23.38
N ARG A 62 5.02 26.40 22.74
CA ARG A 62 4.38 27.10 21.61
C ARG A 62 4.57 26.39 20.27
N LEU A 63 5.42 25.35 20.21
CA LEU A 63 5.74 24.64 18.97
C LEU A 63 4.51 24.12 18.21
N PRO A 64 3.41 23.65 18.83
CA PRO A 64 2.21 23.25 18.09
C PRO A 64 1.60 24.40 17.27
N GLN A 65 1.52 25.61 17.83
CA GLN A 65 0.99 26.80 17.15
C GLN A 65 1.94 27.29 16.05
N VAL A 66 3.24 27.36 16.37
CA VAL A 66 4.29 27.70 15.39
C VAL A 66 4.28 26.73 14.20
N ALA A 67 4.15 25.43 14.47
CA ALA A 67 4.09 24.41 13.44
C ALA A 67 2.82 24.51 12.60
N ALA A 68 1.67 24.79 13.21
CA ALA A 68 0.41 25.00 12.49
C ALA A 68 0.52 26.17 11.51
N LEU A 69 1.03 27.32 11.96
CA LEU A 69 1.25 28.50 11.10
C LEU A 69 2.22 28.22 9.95
N LEU A 70 3.36 27.58 10.25
CA LEU A 70 4.34 27.22 9.23
C LEU A 70 3.77 26.24 8.20
N ARG A 71 3.03 25.22 8.64
CA ARG A 71 2.42 24.25 7.72
C ARG A 71 1.30 24.84 6.87
N ALA A 72 0.56 25.82 7.40
CA ALA A 72 -0.53 26.45 6.69
C ALA A 72 -0.07 27.54 5.71
N HIS A 73 0.98 28.30 6.04
CA HIS A 73 1.31 29.54 5.33
C HIS A 73 2.73 29.61 4.77
N ALA A 74 3.63 28.67 5.12
CA ALA A 74 4.96 28.65 4.51
C ALA A 74 4.88 28.11 3.09
N ASP A 75 5.73 28.64 2.21
CA ASP A 75 5.96 28.02 0.92
C ASP A 75 6.52 26.61 1.15
N PRO A 76 5.82 25.54 0.70
CA PRO A 76 6.22 24.16 1.00
C PRO A 76 7.59 23.79 0.43
N HIS A 77 7.99 24.38 -0.70
CA HIS A 77 9.30 24.12 -1.31
C HIS A 77 10.42 24.71 -0.45
N THR A 78 10.25 25.95 0.04
CA THR A 78 11.25 26.61 0.88
C THR A 78 11.38 25.94 2.25
N LEU A 79 10.25 25.58 2.88
CA LEU A 79 10.24 24.87 4.16
C LEU A 79 10.92 23.50 4.05
N ARG A 80 10.61 22.74 3.00
CA ARG A 80 11.25 21.44 2.74
C ARG A 80 12.75 21.58 2.49
N ALA A 81 13.17 22.56 1.68
CA ALA A 81 14.59 22.81 1.42
C ALA A 81 15.34 23.20 2.71
N TRP A 82 14.73 24.02 3.55
CA TRP A 82 15.25 24.41 4.86
C TRP A 82 15.46 23.19 5.78
N LEU A 83 14.43 22.33 5.89
CA LEU A 83 14.47 21.11 6.69
C LEU A 83 15.53 20.11 6.21
N LEU A 84 15.66 19.92 4.89
CA LEU A 84 16.68 19.05 4.30
C LEU A 84 18.10 19.59 4.51
N ARG A 85 18.30 20.91 4.45
CA ARG A 85 19.61 21.51 4.75
C ARG A 85 19.96 21.37 6.22
N LEU A 86 19.01 21.57 7.13
CA LEU A 86 19.20 21.33 8.56
C LEU A 86 19.62 19.89 8.84
N LEU A 87 18.93 18.92 8.23
CA LEU A 87 19.28 17.51 8.31
C LEU A 87 20.70 17.25 7.78
N ALA A 88 21.06 17.79 6.61
CA ALA A 88 22.38 17.60 6.01
C ALA A 88 23.52 18.17 6.88
N GLN A 89 23.34 19.36 7.47
CA GLN A 89 24.32 19.90 8.42
C GLN A 89 24.45 19.00 9.66
N TRP A 90 23.32 18.51 10.20
CA TRP A 90 23.34 17.58 11.33
C TRP A 90 23.97 16.22 11.00
N GLU A 91 23.78 15.69 9.80
CA GLU A 91 24.39 14.43 9.34
C GLU A 91 25.92 14.48 9.37
N GLY A 92 26.50 15.67 9.20
CA GLY A 92 27.94 15.93 9.40
C GLY A 92 28.35 16.05 10.87
N SER A 93 27.39 16.22 11.78
CA SER A 93 27.61 16.31 13.22
C SER A 93 27.70 14.91 13.85
N ARG A 94 28.56 14.75 14.87
CA ARG A 94 28.60 13.55 15.73
C ARG A 94 27.73 13.69 16.98
N THR A 95 26.65 14.47 16.88
CA THR A 95 25.81 14.84 18.04
C THR A 95 24.44 14.14 18.01
N PRO A 96 23.77 13.95 19.16
CA PRO A 96 22.40 13.41 19.19
C PRO A 96 21.43 14.27 18.37
N GLY A 97 20.57 13.63 17.57
CA GLY A 97 19.73 14.30 16.57
C GLY A 97 18.25 14.39 16.90
N GLN A 98 17.82 14.04 18.11
CA GLN A 98 16.39 13.87 18.44
C GLN A 98 15.55 15.10 18.07
N TRP A 99 16.03 16.30 18.38
CA TRP A 99 15.30 17.53 18.06
C TRP A 99 15.28 17.86 16.56
N VAL A 100 16.30 17.45 15.80
CA VAL A 100 16.33 17.61 14.34
C VAL A 100 15.26 16.72 13.71
N PHE A 101 15.20 15.44 14.10
CA PHE A 101 14.13 14.55 13.64
C PHE A 101 12.75 14.97 14.14
N GLY A 102 12.66 15.53 15.36
CA GLY A 102 11.44 16.16 15.86
C GLY A 102 10.96 17.30 14.97
N ALA A 103 11.87 18.18 14.53
CA ALA A 103 11.58 19.27 13.60
C ALA A 103 11.11 18.74 12.23
N LEU A 104 11.77 17.71 11.69
CA LEU A 104 11.37 17.05 10.45
C LEU A 104 9.96 16.46 10.54
N GLY A 105 9.65 15.80 11.67
CA GLY A 105 8.32 15.22 11.91
C GLY A 105 7.23 16.27 12.07
N LEU A 106 7.52 17.35 12.79
CA LEU A 106 6.57 18.39 13.14
C LEU A 106 6.23 19.31 11.96
N LEU A 107 7.24 19.67 11.16
CA LEU A 107 7.12 20.67 10.09
C LEU A 107 7.10 20.08 8.68
N GLY A 108 7.38 18.78 8.55
CA GLY A 108 7.51 18.12 7.26
C GLY A 108 6.20 17.96 6.48
N ASP A 109 6.33 17.90 5.16
CA ASP A 109 5.26 17.57 4.22
C ASP A 109 5.43 16.15 3.64
N GLY A 110 4.49 15.74 2.79
CA GLY A 110 4.55 14.43 2.12
C GLY A 110 5.78 14.23 1.24
N ALA A 111 6.29 15.30 0.62
CA ALA A 111 7.48 15.22 -0.22
C ALA A 111 8.76 15.06 0.63
N LEU A 112 8.84 15.71 1.80
CA LEU A 112 9.92 15.46 2.76
C LEU A 112 9.89 14.01 3.23
N ALA A 113 8.71 13.44 3.50
CA ALA A 113 8.59 12.03 3.87
C ALA A 113 9.15 11.10 2.79
N ALA A 114 8.92 11.38 1.50
CA ALA A 114 9.50 10.62 0.40
C ALA A 114 11.04 10.73 0.34
N GLU A 115 11.60 11.91 0.58
CA GLU A 115 13.06 12.09 0.68
C GLU A 115 13.66 11.37 1.89
N LEU A 116 12.97 11.40 3.04
CA LEU A 116 13.37 10.66 4.23
C LEU A 116 13.35 9.15 3.98
N ALA A 117 12.32 8.62 3.31
CA ALA A 117 12.23 7.21 2.95
C ALA A 117 13.44 6.75 2.11
N LYS A 118 13.89 7.56 1.14
CA LYS A 118 15.14 7.29 0.37
C LYS A 118 16.37 7.27 1.30
N LYS A 119 16.49 8.24 2.21
CA LYS A 119 17.60 8.31 3.16
C LYS A 119 17.65 7.14 4.14
N LEU A 120 16.51 6.54 4.51
CA LEU A 120 16.48 5.36 5.40
C LEU A 120 17.33 4.20 4.84
N TYR A 121 17.29 3.97 3.53
CA TYR A 121 18.09 2.93 2.88
C TYR A 121 19.60 3.25 2.95
N LEU A 122 19.98 4.50 2.72
CA LEU A 122 21.37 4.95 2.82
C LEU A 122 21.92 4.80 4.24
N TRP A 123 21.15 5.25 5.24
CA TRP A 123 21.54 5.15 6.64
C TRP A 123 21.61 3.70 7.11
N ARG A 124 20.71 2.84 6.64
CA ARG A 124 20.78 1.40 6.91
C ARG A 124 22.04 0.77 6.32
N GLY A 125 22.37 1.05 5.06
CA GLY A 125 23.58 0.53 4.41
C GLY A 125 24.86 0.96 5.14
N ALA A 126 24.84 2.13 5.78
CA ALA A 126 25.90 2.63 6.65
C ALA A 126 25.78 2.17 8.12
N SER A 127 24.92 1.19 8.44
CA SER A 127 24.68 0.67 9.79
C SER A 127 24.22 1.71 10.83
N LYS A 128 23.63 2.84 10.40
CA LYS A 128 23.12 3.92 11.26
C LYS A 128 21.69 3.65 11.74
N TYR A 129 21.47 2.52 12.42
CA TYR A 129 20.13 2.05 12.80
C TYR A 129 19.35 3.03 13.70
N ALA A 130 20.02 3.79 14.56
CA ALA A 130 19.37 4.82 15.37
C ALA A 130 18.75 5.93 14.49
N TRP A 131 19.42 6.30 13.39
CA TRP A 131 18.94 7.32 12.46
C TRP A 131 17.76 6.80 11.66
N VAL A 132 17.81 5.53 11.27
CA VAL A 132 16.69 4.85 10.62
C VAL A 132 15.43 4.90 11.50
N ARG A 133 15.55 4.56 12.79
CA ARG A 133 14.41 4.64 13.73
C ARG A 133 13.87 6.05 13.89
N MET A 134 14.74 7.05 14.08
CA MET A 134 14.31 8.45 14.22
C MET A 134 13.67 8.99 12.93
N GLY A 135 14.24 8.65 11.76
CA GLY A 135 13.69 9.04 10.46
C GLY A 135 12.32 8.41 10.19
N MET A 136 12.13 7.13 10.54
CA MET A 136 10.83 6.48 10.43
C MET A 136 9.80 7.09 11.40
N GLY A 137 10.22 7.40 12.62
CA GLY A 137 9.40 8.15 13.58
C GLY A 137 8.99 9.54 13.05
N ALA A 138 9.91 10.25 12.39
CA ALA A 138 9.61 11.54 11.75
C ALA A 138 8.57 11.39 10.63
N ILE A 139 8.71 10.39 9.75
CA ILE A 139 7.71 10.09 8.71
C ILE A 139 6.33 9.81 9.33
N ALA A 140 6.28 9.01 10.39
CA ALA A 140 5.02 8.72 11.10
C ALA A 140 4.41 9.98 11.74
N THR A 141 5.25 10.89 12.25
CA THR A 141 4.83 12.14 12.88
C THR A 141 4.27 13.14 11.85
N ILE A 142 4.82 13.19 10.63
CA ILE A 142 4.29 14.03 9.55
C ILE A 142 2.81 13.72 9.30
N GLY A 143 2.44 12.43 9.33
CA GLY A 143 1.06 11.95 9.44
C GLY A 143 0.13 12.23 8.24
N SER A 144 0.63 12.91 7.20
CA SER A 144 -0.10 13.10 5.93
C SER A 144 -0.24 11.78 5.18
N ASP A 145 -1.26 11.66 4.32
CA ASP A 145 -1.48 10.44 3.53
C ASP A 145 -0.26 10.07 2.69
N ALA A 146 0.44 11.08 2.16
CA ALA A 146 1.71 10.89 1.45
C ALA A 146 2.82 10.28 2.32
N ALA A 147 2.92 10.69 3.58
CA ALA A 147 3.88 10.13 4.53
C ALA A 147 3.50 8.70 4.95
N LEU A 148 2.21 8.47 5.21
CA LEU A 148 1.68 7.14 5.53
C LEU A 148 1.88 6.15 4.37
N ARG A 149 1.75 6.61 3.12
CA ARG A 149 2.09 5.80 1.94
C ARG A 149 3.55 5.36 1.96
N GLN A 150 4.49 6.22 2.34
CA GLN A 150 5.90 5.83 2.45
C GLN A 150 6.09 4.73 3.51
N LEU A 151 5.43 4.84 4.66
CA LEU A 151 5.45 3.78 5.68
C LEU A 151 4.82 2.49 5.15
N ASN A 152 3.72 2.58 4.42
CA ASN A 152 3.07 1.41 3.86
C ASN A 152 3.96 0.69 2.82
N LEU A 153 4.62 1.45 1.95
CA LEU A 153 5.60 0.91 0.99
C LEU A 153 6.77 0.22 1.68
N LEU A 154 7.26 0.78 2.79
CA LEU A 154 8.31 0.16 3.61
C LEU A 154 7.82 -1.11 4.33
N ALA A 155 6.57 -1.12 4.79
CA ALA A 155 5.93 -2.27 5.43
C ALA A 155 5.60 -3.42 4.46
N ALA A 156 5.63 -3.17 3.15
CA ALA A 156 5.43 -4.18 2.11
C ALA A 156 6.75 -4.83 1.61
N GLN A 157 7.92 -4.37 2.06
CA GLN A 157 9.21 -4.87 1.54
C GLN A 157 9.64 -6.20 2.17
N ASP A 158 10.06 -7.15 1.33
CA ASP A 158 10.53 -8.47 1.78
C ASP A 158 12.00 -8.50 2.19
N GLU A 159 12.85 -7.76 1.47
CA GLU A 159 14.32 -7.76 1.62
C GLU A 159 14.77 -7.34 3.04
N PHE A 160 13.91 -6.65 3.78
CA PHE A 160 14.30 -5.83 4.92
C PHE A 160 13.40 -6.01 6.15
N ARG A 161 13.45 -7.20 6.78
CA ARG A 161 12.64 -7.58 7.95
C ARG A 161 12.50 -6.50 9.04
N SER A 162 13.60 -5.87 9.45
CA SER A 162 13.59 -4.84 10.51
C SER A 162 12.89 -3.53 10.12
N LEU A 163 13.08 -3.06 8.88
CA LEU A 163 12.36 -1.89 8.35
C LEU A 163 10.88 -2.20 8.23
N ARG A 164 10.56 -3.39 7.72
CA ARG A 164 9.18 -3.86 7.55
C ARG A 164 8.42 -3.88 8.88
N SER A 165 8.99 -4.54 9.90
CA SER A 165 8.37 -4.63 11.23
C SER A 165 8.11 -3.26 11.82
N SER A 166 9.13 -2.39 11.82
CA SER A 166 9.01 -1.07 12.41
C SER A 166 8.00 -0.18 11.66
N ALA A 167 7.98 -0.22 10.33
CA ALA A 167 6.99 0.52 9.53
C ALA A 167 5.58 -0.03 9.76
N GLY A 168 5.45 -1.36 9.88
CA GLY A 168 4.22 -2.05 10.26
C GLY A 168 3.67 -1.54 11.59
N GLU A 169 4.47 -1.56 12.64
CA GLU A 169 4.10 -1.10 13.98
C GLU A 169 3.69 0.37 14.02
N HIS A 170 4.33 1.23 13.21
CA HIS A 170 3.95 2.65 13.10
C HIS A 170 2.56 2.81 12.48
N MET A 171 2.31 2.11 11.38
CA MET A 171 1.02 2.13 10.71
C MET A 171 -0.10 1.55 11.60
N ASP A 172 0.17 0.49 12.37
CA ASP A 172 -0.80 -0.10 13.29
C ASP A 172 -1.13 0.85 14.45
N ARG A 173 -0.12 1.53 15.00
CA ARG A 173 -0.31 2.58 16.02
C ARG A 173 -1.13 3.75 15.49
N ILE A 174 -0.86 4.19 14.25
CA ILE A 174 -1.60 5.29 13.62
C ILE A 174 -3.06 4.88 13.35
N ALA A 175 -3.28 3.66 12.88
CA ALA A 175 -4.63 3.12 12.66
C ALA A 175 -5.41 3.09 13.98
N ALA A 176 -4.82 2.54 15.05
CA ALA A 176 -5.41 2.51 16.38
C ALA A 176 -5.73 3.92 16.92
N ALA A 177 -4.81 4.89 16.75
CA ALA A 177 -5.02 6.28 17.17
C ALA A 177 -6.15 6.97 16.39
N ARG A 178 -6.43 6.53 15.16
CA ARG A 178 -7.53 7.02 14.31
C ARG A 178 -8.83 6.21 14.47
N GLY A 179 -8.84 5.18 15.32
CA GLY A 179 -10.02 4.32 15.51
C GLY A 179 -10.39 3.48 14.28
N VAL A 180 -9.43 3.21 13.38
CA VAL A 180 -9.63 2.42 12.17
C VAL A 180 -8.72 1.21 12.17
N SER A 181 -9.06 0.18 11.40
CA SER A 181 -8.16 -0.95 11.17
C SER A 181 -6.98 -0.54 10.28
N ARG A 182 -5.89 -1.31 10.34
CA ARG A 182 -4.73 -1.15 9.44
C ARG A 182 -5.16 -1.15 7.97
N GLN A 183 -6.03 -2.08 7.64
CA GLN A 183 -6.60 -2.27 6.32
C GLN A 183 -7.48 -1.09 5.85
N GLN A 184 -8.25 -0.48 6.74
CA GLN A 184 -9.01 0.75 6.46
C GLN A 184 -8.08 1.95 6.27
N LEU A 185 -7.01 2.07 7.08
CA LEU A 185 -6.03 3.13 6.92
C LEU A 185 -5.37 3.07 5.54
N GLU A 186 -4.99 1.88 5.09
CA GLU A 186 -4.41 1.67 3.77
C GLU A 186 -5.36 2.06 2.62
N ASP A 187 -6.67 1.83 2.76
CA ASP A 187 -7.66 2.23 1.76
C ASP A 187 -7.80 3.76 1.67
N MET A 188 -7.66 4.47 2.80
CA MET A 188 -7.77 5.92 2.85
C MET A 188 -6.55 6.66 2.29
N ILE A 189 -5.37 6.02 2.30
CA ILE A 189 -4.13 6.67 1.87
C ILE A 189 -3.81 6.44 0.39
N VAL A 190 -4.65 5.72 -0.35
CA VAL A 190 -4.44 5.45 -1.79
C VAL A 190 -4.26 6.76 -2.55
N PRO A 191 -3.20 6.90 -3.36
CA PRO A 191 -2.92 8.15 -4.05
C PRO A 191 -3.95 8.39 -5.16
N ARG A 192 -4.44 9.63 -5.23
CA ARG A 192 -5.37 10.08 -6.28
C ARG A 192 -4.65 10.57 -7.54
N PHE A 193 -3.33 10.68 -7.49
CA PHE A 193 -2.45 11.15 -8.58
C PHE A 193 -2.94 12.44 -9.26
N GLY A 194 -3.60 13.33 -8.51
CA GLY A 194 -4.20 14.58 -8.99
C GLY A 194 -5.10 14.44 -10.23
N VAL A 195 -5.68 13.25 -10.44
CA VAL A 195 -6.58 12.95 -11.56
C VAL A 195 -7.94 13.62 -11.35
N ASP A 196 -8.41 13.65 -10.11
CA ASP A 196 -9.73 14.15 -9.71
C ASP A 196 -9.75 15.65 -9.43
N THR A 197 -8.65 16.22 -8.93
CA THR A 197 -8.53 17.66 -8.68
C THR A 197 -8.18 18.45 -9.94
N GLY A 198 -7.79 17.76 -11.03
CA GLY A 198 -7.24 18.39 -12.23
C GLY A 198 -5.87 19.06 -12.01
N GLU A 199 -5.25 18.84 -10.85
CA GLU A 199 -4.01 19.49 -10.41
C GLU A 199 -2.76 18.79 -10.93
N LEU A 200 -2.80 17.48 -11.19
CA LEU A 200 -1.65 16.80 -11.80
C LEU A 200 -1.65 17.04 -13.31
N GLN A 201 -1.28 18.25 -13.69
CA GLN A 201 -1.04 18.62 -15.07
C GLN A 201 0.42 18.39 -15.42
N LEU A 202 0.69 17.36 -16.20
CA LEU A 202 1.97 17.29 -16.89
C LEU A 202 1.99 18.35 -17.98
N ALA A 203 3.11 19.06 -18.11
CA ALA A 203 3.26 20.16 -19.04
C ALA A 203 4.33 19.84 -20.07
N LEU A 204 4.07 20.23 -21.32
CA LEU A 204 5.05 20.29 -22.39
C LEU A 204 4.96 21.67 -23.04
N GLY A 205 5.69 22.63 -22.48
CA GLY A 205 5.54 24.05 -22.83
C GLY A 205 4.15 24.56 -22.42
N ALA A 206 3.40 25.11 -23.37
CA ALA A 206 2.03 25.58 -23.14
C ALA A 206 0.99 24.44 -23.06
N ARG A 207 1.33 23.25 -23.56
CA ARG A 207 0.40 22.11 -23.60
C ARG A 207 0.26 21.50 -22.20
N ARG A 208 -0.98 21.22 -21.81
CA ARG A 208 -1.34 20.64 -20.52
C ARG A 208 -2.03 19.31 -20.72
N PHE A 209 -1.56 18.30 -20.00
CA PHE A 209 -2.07 16.94 -20.07
C PHE A 209 -2.61 16.52 -18.71
N ARG A 210 -3.78 15.89 -18.71
CA ARG A 210 -4.38 15.24 -17.55
C ARG A 210 -4.17 13.73 -17.65
N LEU A 211 -3.85 13.09 -16.52
CA LEU A 211 -3.81 11.63 -16.43
C LEU A 211 -5.24 11.06 -16.45
N VAL A 212 -5.46 10.00 -17.22
CA VAL A 212 -6.69 9.17 -17.22
C VAL A 212 -6.33 7.69 -17.29
N LEU A 213 -7.25 6.81 -16.95
CA LEU A 213 -7.14 5.37 -17.21
C LEU A 213 -8.05 5.01 -18.40
N ASP A 214 -7.54 4.21 -19.34
CA ASP A 214 -8.37 3.63 -20.41
C ASP A 214 -9.16 2.40 -19.90
N PRO A 215 -10.03 1.77 -20.71
CA PRO A 215 -10.80 0.60 -20.27
C PRO A 215 -9.94 -0.59 -19.81
N ASP A 216 -8.70 -0.71 -20.30
CA ASP A 216 -7.72 -1.71 -19.88
C ASP A 216 -6.96 -1.30 -18.59
N LEU A 217 -7.40 -0.21 -17.95
CA LEU A 217 -6.75 0.45 -16.81
C LEU A 217 -5.33 0.95 -17.13
N ALA A 218 -4.98 1.12 -18.41
CA ALA A 218 -3.68 1.64 -18.79
C ALA A 218 -3.65 3.16 -18.62
N PRO A 219 -2.61 3.71 -17.94
CA PRO A 219 -2.47 5.15 -17.81
C PRO A 219 -2.25 5.82 -19.17
N ALA A 220 -3.09 6.80 -19.48
CA ALA A 220 -3.02 7.63 -20.66
C ALA A 220 -3.08 9.12 -20.30
N LEU A 221 -2.74 9.97 -21.26
CA LEU A 221 -2.80 11.42 -21.15
C LEU A 221 -3.93 11.95 -22.01
N VAL A 222 -4.70 12.89 -21.49
CA VAL A 222 -5.71 13.66 -22.24
C VAL A 222 -5.29 15.12 -22.26
N GLU A 223 -5.16 15.68 -23.45
CA GLU A 223 -4.91 17.12 -23.65
C GLU A 223 -6.21 17.92 -23.50
N GLN A 224 -6.10 19.24 -23.34
CA GLN A 224 -7.25 20.14 -23.19
C GLN A 224 -8.26 20.06 -24.35
N ASP A 225 -7.81 19.67 -25.55
CA ASP A 225 -8.66 19.47 -26.73
C ASP A 225 -9.37 18.10 -26.77
N GLY A 226 -9.19 17.27 -25.74
CA GLY A 226 -9.77 15.94 -25.62
C GLY A 226 -8.96 14.84 -26.31
N ARG A 227 -7.82 15.14 -26.93
CA ARG A 227 -6.99 14.11 -27.58
C ARG A 227 -6.28 13.24 -26.56
N HIS A 228 -6.32 11.93 -26.81
CA HIS A 228 -5.67 10.91 -25.98
C HIS A 228 -4.27 10.58 -26.50
N TYR A 229 -3.32 10.45 -25.57
CA TYR A 229 -1.93 10.11 -25.83
C TYR A 229 -1.47 9.00 -24.88
N ARG A 230 -0.97 7.89 -25.42
CA ARG A 230 -0.34 6.82 -24.62
C ARG A 230 1.08 7.16 -24.15
N ALA A 231 1.66 8.22 -24.70
CA ALA A 231 3.00 8.69 -24.35
C ALA A 231 3.07 10.22 -24.45
N MET A 232 3.91 10.83 -23.60
CA MET A 232 4.29 12.23 -23.75
C MET A 232 4.87 12.47 -25.17
N PRO A 233 4.46 13.53 -25.89
CA PRO A 233 4.95 13.82 -27.23
C PRO A 233 6.48 13.84 -27.33
N ARG A 234 7.00 13.33 -28.45
CA ARG A 234 8.45 13.24 -28.70
C ARG A 234 9.11 14.54 -29.14
N SER A 235 8.31 15.49 -29.61
CA SER A 235 8.75 16.80 -30.06
C SER A 235 7.71 17.86 -29.69
N ALA A 236 8.19 19.09 -29.50
CA ALA A 236 7.37 20.27 -29.30
C ALA A 236 8.07 21.47 -29.96
N PRO A 237 7.43 22.16 -30.92
CA PRO A 237 8.03 23.31 -31.58
C PRO A 237 8.47 24.38 -30.58
N GLY A 238 9.69 24.89 -30.72
CA GLY A 238 10.22 25.97 -29.87
C GLY A 238 10.65 25.56 -28.47
N LEU A 239 10.58 24.27 -28.09
CA LEU A 239 11.10 23.80 -26.81
C LEU A 239 12.49 23.16 -26.95
N PRO A 240 13.43 23.46 -26.03
CA PRO A 240 14.71 22.77 -25.97
C PRO A 240 14.56 21.27 -25.73
N PRO A 241 15.45 20.41 -26.28
CA PRO A 241 15.40 18.96 -26.09
C PRO A 241 15.39 18.53 -24.62
N GLU A 242 16.08 19.25 -23.75
CA GLU A 242 16.15 18.97 -22.30
C GLU A 242 14.80 19.09 -21.59
N GLN A 243 13.96 20.04 -21.98
CA GLN A 243 12.62 20.22 -21.41
C GLN A 243 11.67 19.12 -21.88
N ILE A 244 11.80 18.71 -23.14
CA ILE A 244 11.04 17.57 -23.69
C ILE A 244 11.43 16.29 -22.96
N ALA A 245 12.73 16.05 -22.76
CA ALA A 245 13.23 14.89 -22.03
C ALA A 245 12.76 14.88 -20.56
N ALA A 246 12.78 16.04 -19.88
CA ALA A 246 12.27 16.16 -18.52
C ALA A 246 10.77 15.83 -18.42
N ALA A 247 9.94 16.32 -19.35
CA ALA A 247 8.51 16.02 -19.39
C ALA A 247 8.24 14.52 -19.67
N GLN A 248 9.03 13.91 -20.56
CA GLN A 248 8.96 12.47 -20.83
C GLN A 248 9.34 11.63 -19.62
N GLU A 249 10.38 12.05 -18.88
CA GLU A 249 10.82 11.36 -17.67
C GLU A 249 9.79 11.49 -16.54
N ALA A 250 9.19 12.68 -16.38
CA ALA A 250 8.10 12.90 -15.44
C ALA A 250 6.90 11.99 -15.77
N TRP A 251 6.51 11.89 -17.04
CA TRP A 251 5.46 10.96 -17.47
C TRP A 251 5.83 9.50 -17.21
N ARG A 252 7.05 9.09 -17.54
CA ARG A 252 7.53 7.72 -17.34
C ARG A 252 7.53 7.34 -15.86
N THR A 253 7.87 8.27 -14.98
CA THR A 253 7.85 8.07 -13.53
C THR A 253 6.41 7.96 -13.03
N LEU A 254 5.54 8.90 -13.38
CA LEU A 254 4.12 8.85 -13.01
C LEU A 254 3.44 7.57 -13.49
N ARG A 255 3.64 7.19 -14.76
CA ARG A 255 3.07 5.97 -15.32
C ARG A 255 3.54 4.71 -14.58
N ARG A 256 4.80 4.66 -14.12
CA ARG A 256 5.30 3.55 -13.31
C ARG A 256 4.63 3.49 -11.94
N GLU A 257 4.45 4.63 -11.29
CA GLU A 257 3.79 4.73 -9.99
C GLU A 257 2.31 4.33 -10.06
N VAL A 258 1.58 4.85 -11.04
CA VAL A 258 0.15 4.49 -11.25
C VAL A 258 0.01 3.00 -11.56
N ASN A 259 0.83 2.45 -12.46
CA ASN A 259 0.80 1.02 -12.75
C ASN A 259 1.16 0.14 -11.54
N HIS A 260 2.07 0.61 -10.69
CA HIS A 260 2.39 -0.07 -9.45
C HIS A 260 1.18 -0.07 -8.52
N GLU A 261 0.54 1.08 -8.35
CA GLU A 261 -0.63 1.22 -7.49
C GLU A 261 -1.81 0.37 -7.98
N ILE A 262 -2.10 0.36 -9.29
CA ILE A 262 -3.13 -0.51 -9.90
C ILE A 262 -2.89 -1.96 -9.50
N ARG A 263 -1.67 -2.49 -9.73
CA ARG A 263 -1.35 -3.88 -9.35
C ARG A 263 -1.49 -4.13 -7.87
N THR A 264 -1.10 -3.17 -7.03
CA THR A 264 -1.22 -3.28 -5.58
C THR A 264 -2.69 -3.36 -5.17
N GLN A 265 -3.55 -2.48 -5.69
CA GLN A 265 -4.98 -2.45 -5.35
C GLN A 265 -5.75 -3.63 -5.95
N SER A 266 -5.43 -4.09 -7.17
CA SER A 266 -6.01 -5.32 -7.73
C SER A 266 -5.74 -6.54 -6.85
N ARG A 267 -4.50 -6.70 -6.36
CA ARG A 267 -4.15 -7.78 -5.41
C ARG A 267 -4.89 -7.63 -4.08
N ARG A 268 -5.04 -6.41 -3.56
CA ARG A 268 -5.77 -6.16 -2.31
C ARG A 268 -7.27 -6.50 -2.46
N LEU A 269 -7.87 -6.23 -3.61
CA LEU A 269 -9.25 -6.62 -3.92
C LEU A 269 -9.38 -8.15 -4.04
N GLU A 270 -8.43 -8.83 -4.69
CA GLU A 270 -8.43 -10.29 -4.73
C GLU A 270 -8.26 -10.90 -3.33
N SER A 271 -7.32 -10.38 -2.53
CA SER A 271 -7.16 -10.76 -1.13
C SER A 271 -8.43 -10.50 -0.32
N ALA A 272 -9.16 -9.42 -0.58
CA ALA A 272 -10.42 -9.14 0.09
C ALA A 272 -11.52 -10.16 -0.25
N MET A 273 -11.56 -10.66 -1.49
CA MET A 273 -12.43 -11.77 -1.88
C MET A 273 -12.05 -13.05 -1.13
N VAL A 274 -10.77 -13.41 -1.15
CA VAL A 274 -10.25 -14.63 -0.52
C VAL A 274 -10.45 -14.61 0.99
N GLU A 275 -10.08 -13.52 1.65
CA GLU A 275 -10.14 -13.36 3.11
C GLU A 275 -11.54 -13.03 3.62
N GLY A 276 -12.54 -12.88 2.73
CA GLY A 276 -13.90 -12.54 3.11
C GLY A 276 -14.01 -11.15 3.74
N ARG A 277 -13.13 -10.21 3.37
CA ARG A 277 -13.14 -8.84 3.90
C ARG A 277 -14.43 -8.13 3.49
N ARG A 278 -14.97 -7.34 4.42
CA ARG A 278 -16.16 -6.51 4.23
C ARG A 278 -15.88 -5.06 4.60
N TRP A 279 -16.56 -4.15 3.92
CA TRP A 279 -16.57 -2.71 4.23
C TRP A 279 -17.98 -2.32 4.68
N ALA A 280 -18.10 -1.41 5.64
CA ALA A 280 -19.39 -0.76 5.87
C ALA A 280 -19.84 -0.07 4.58
N ALA A 281 -21.14 -0.11 4.25
CA ALA A 281 -21.63 0.41 2.97
C ALA A 281 -21.25 1.88 2.72
N GLY A 282 -21.28 2.72 3.77
CA GLY A 282 -20.83 4.11 3.69
C GLY A 282 -19.33 4.27 3.46
N ASP A 283 -18.50 3.41 4.05
CA ASP A 283 -17.05 3.38 3.80
C ASP A 283 -16.75 2.94 2.37
N TRP A 284 -17.43 1.90 1.88
CA TRP A 284 -17.28 1.43 0.50
C TRP A 284 -17.58 2.57 -0.49
N ARG A 285 -18.70 3.30 -0.29
CA ARG A 285 -19.06 4.48 -1.09
C ARG A 285 -17.95 5.52 -1.07
N ARG A 286 -17.43 5.87 0.11
CA ARG A 286 -16.39 6.91 0.29
C ARG A 286 -15.03 6.51 -0.31
N ILE A 287 -14.67 5.22 -0.25
CA ILE A 287 -13.37 4.71 -0.70
C ILE A 287 -13.36 4.54 -2.22
N PHE A 288 -14.39 3.92 -2.79
CA PHE A 288 -14.41 3.54 -4.20
C PHE A 288 -15.04 4.60 -5.10
N LEU A 289 -16.22 5.10 -4.77
CA LEU A 289 -16.95 6.03 -5.65
C LEU A 289 -16.27 7.40 -5.66
N GLY A 290 -16.11 7.96 -6.85
CA GLY A 290 -15.40 9.22 -7.12
C GLY A 290 -13.88 9.12 -6.97
N HIS A 291 -13.31 7.95 -6.66
CA HIS A 291 -11.86 7.80 -6.58
C HIS A 291 -11.27 7.51 -7.96
N PRO A 292 -10.32 8.32 -8.46
CA PRO A 292 -9.85 8.22 -9.85
C PRO A 292 -9.16 6.90 -10.20
N LEU A 293 -8.52 6.26 -9.22
CA LEU A 293 -7.92 4.93 -9.35
C LEU A 293 -8.83 3.77 -8.89
N LEU A 294 -9.46 3.89 -7.72
CA LEU A 294 -10.24 2.80 -7.13
C LEU A 294 -11.61 2.60 -7.79
N GLU A 295 -12.26 3.65 -8.32
CA GLU A 295 -13.54 3.50 -9.01
C GLU A 295 -13.40 2.66 -10.30
N PRO A 296 -12.43 2.92 -11.21
CA PRO A 296 -12.22 2.05 -12.36
C PRO A 296 -11.91 0.60 -11.98
N LEU A 297 -11.19 0.37 -10.88
CA LEU A 297 -10.93 -0.99 -10.37
C LEU A 297 -12.21 -1.64 -9.83
N ALA A 298 -13.04 -0.89 -9.10
CA ALA A 298 -14.30 -1.38 -8.57
C ALA A 298 -15.31 -1.74 -9.67
N ARG A 299 -15.24 -1.08 -10.84
CA ARG A 299 -16.04 -1.45 -12.03
C ARG A 299 -15.66 -2.80 -12.63
N GLN A 300 -14.41 -3.23 -12.44
CA GLN A 300 -13.90 -4.51 -12.93
C GLN A 300 -14.09 -5.67 -11.91
N VAL A 301 -15.01 -5.50 -10.96
CA VAL A 301 -15.26 -6.45 -9.87
C VAL A 301 -16.76 -6.56 -9.62
N LEU A 302 -17.25 -7.79 -9.45
CA LEU A 302 -18.57 -8.06 -8.88
C LEU A 302 -18.53 -7.91 -7.36
N TRP A 303 -19.50 -7.20 -6.82
CA TRP A 303 -19.67 -6.92 -5.40
C TRP A 303 -20.90 -7.64 -4.87
N ALA A 304 -20.98 -7.85 -3.55
CA ALA A 304 -22.15 -8.37 -2.88
C ALA A 304 -22.53 -7.49 -1.69
N GLY A 305 -23.84 -7.26 -1.54
CA GLY A 305 -24.42 -6.67 -0.34
C GLY A 305 -24.65 -7.74 0.72
N TYR A 306 -24.36 -7.42 1.97
CA TYR A 306 -24.50 -8.32 3.12
C TYR A 306 -25.39 -7.70 4.18
N ASP A 307 -26.20 -8.54 4.83
CA ASP A 307 -26.99 -8.16 6.01
C ASP A 307 -26.15 -8.15 7.30
N ASP A 308 -26.79 -7.79 8.42
CA ASP A 308 -26.15 -7.77 9.74
C ASP A 308 -25.70 -9.16 10.24
N ALA A 309 -26.25 -10.24 9.66
CA ALA A 309 -25.84 -11.62 9.94
C ALA A 309 -24.70 -12.10 9.02
N GLY A 310 -24.19 -11.24 8.13
CA GLY A 310 -23.14 -11.54 7.18
C GLY A 310 -23.59 -12.45 6.04
N GLN A 311 -24.90 -12.58 5.79
CA GLN A 311 -25.43 -13.35 4.68
C GLN A 311 -25.49 -12.49 3.41
N PRO A 312 -25.11 -13.04 2.24
CA PRO A 312 -25.19 -12.32 0.98
C PRO A 312 -26.65 -12.10 0.57
N ILE A 313 -27.06 -10.84 0.44
CA ILE A 313 -28.38 -10.42 -0.04
C ILE A 313 -28.43 -10.62 -1.56
N GLU A 314 -27.56 -9.92 -2.28
CA GLU A 314 -27.50 -9.90 -3.74
C GLU A 314 -26.08 -9.58 -4.21
N VAL A 315 -25.77 -9.95 -5.45
CA VAL A 315 -24.58 -9.50 -6.17
C VAL A 315 -24.92 -8.31 -7.05
N PHE A 316 -23.99 -7.37 -7.21
CA PHE A 316 -24.14 -6.19 -8.05
C PHE A 316 -22.81 -5.79 -8.70
N CYS A 317 -22.89 -4.98 -9.75
CA CYS A 317 -21.74 -4.33 -10.39
C CYS A 317 -21.87 -2.80 -10.32
N LEU A 318 -20.74 -2.13 -10.54
CA LEU A 318 -20.67 -0.67 -10.71
C LEU A 318 -20.60 -0.36 -12.21
N ALA A 319 -21.60 0.33 -12.74
CA ALA A 319 -21.67 0.71 -14.15
C ALA A 319 -20.78 1.91 -14.48
N GLY A 320 -20.59 2.18 -15.78
CA GLY A 320 -19.74 3.26 -16.29
C GLY A 320 -20.16 4.67 -15.87
N ASP A 321 -21.45 4.88 -15.60
CA ASP A 321 -22.05 6.13 -15.13
C ASP A 321 -22.07 6.28 -13.60
N GLY A 322 -21.51 5.30 -12.88
CA GLY A 322 -21.47 5.28 -11.42
C GLY A 322 -22.72 4.68 -10.76
N SER A 323 -23.72 4.23 -11.53
CA SER A 323 -24.89 3.53 -11.00
C SER A 323 -24.54 2.09 -10.57
N LEU A 324 -25.29 1.57 -9.60
CA LEU A 324 -25.11 0.21 -9.10
C LEU A 324 -26.26 -0.66 -9.63
N THR A 325 -25.90 -1.75 -10.30
CA THR A 325 -26.89 -2.67 -10.88
C THR A 325 -26.75 -4.06 -10.29
N SER A 326 -27.85 -4.59 -9.77
CA SER A 326 -27.95 -5.92 -9.17
C SER A 326 -27.90 -7.04 -10.21
N GLU A 327 -27.70 -8.28 -9.74
CA GLU A 327 -27.81 -9.51 -10.51
C GLU A 327 -29.23 -9.75 -11.05
N SER A 328 -30.22 -8.99 -10.59
CA SER A 328 -31.59 -8.98 -11.11
C SER A 328 -31.85 -7.91 -12.18
N TYR A 329 -30.81 -7.19 -12.61
CA TYR A 329 -30.88 -6.03 -13.53
C TYR A 329 -31.69 -4.83 -13.01
N GLY A 330 -32.01 -4.82 -11.70
CA GLY A 330 -32.57 -3.66 -10.99
C GLY A 330 -31.51 -2.83 -10.26
N PRO A 331 -31.86 -1.64 -9.75
CA PRO A 331 -30.93 -0.81 -8.98
C PRO A 331 -30.54 -1.48 -7.67
N ALA A 332 -29.23 -1.54 -7.40
CA ALA A 332 -28.69 -2.03 -6.13
C ALA A 332 -28.59 -0.87 -5.13
N MET A 333 -29.25 -1.01 -3.98
CA MET A 333 -29.37 0.07 -2.99
C MET A 333 -28.39 -0.15 -1.83
N LEU A 334 -27.27 0.58 -1.83
CA LEU A 334 -26.24 0.47 -0.79
C LEU A 334 -26.79 0.64 0.64
N ASP A 335 -27.80 1.49 0.83
CA ASP A 335 -28.38 1.76 2.15
C ASP A 335 -29.20 0.57 2.68
N ALA A 336 -29.48 -0.43 1.84
CA ALA A 336 -30.09 -1.70 2.25
C ALA A 336 -29.06 -2.73 2.74
N TYR A 337 -27.76 -2.42 2.66
CA TYR A 337 -26.67 -3.33 3.04
C TYR A 337 -26.00 -2.87 4.33
N ALA A 338 -25.82 -3.78 5.28
CA ALA A 338 -24.98 -3.52 6.44
C ALA A 338 -23.50 -3.42 6.03
N ALA A 339 -23.09 -4.27 5.09
CA ALA A 339 -21.74 -4.29 4.56
C ALA A 339 -21.72 -4.66 3.06
N VAL A 340 -20.62 -4.28 2.41
CA VAL A 340 -20.31 -4.63 1.02
C VAL A 340 -19.02 -5.45 1.01
N GLY A 341 -18.94 -6.45 0.14
CA GLY A 341 -17.76 -7.28 -0.02
C GLY A 341 -17.64 -7.84 -1.43
N ILE A 342 -16.57 -8.59 -1.66
CA ILE A 342 -16.38 -9.31 -2.92
C ILE A 342 -16.74 -10.78 -2.64
N PRO A 343 -17.75 -11.34 -3.32
CA PRO A 343 -18.19 -12.70 -3.04
C PRO A 343 -17.20 -13.71 -3.60
N HIS A 344 -16.91 -14.77 -2.84
CA HIS A 344 -16.10 -15.88 -3.33
C HIS A 344 -17.00 -16.91 -4.03
N PRO A 345 -16.62 -17.47 -5.19
CA PRO A 345 -17.45 -18.41 -5.95
C PRO A 345 -17.75 -19.72 -5.21
N VAL A 346 -16.95 -20.07 -4.20
CA VAL A 346 -17.20 -21.24 -3.33
C VAL A 346 -18.48 -21.09 -2.50
N ASP A 347 -18.89 -19.85 -2.22
CA ASP A 347 -20.08 -19.53 -1.42
C ASP A 347 -21.35 -19.48 -2.29
N ALA A 348 -21.21 -19.67 -3.61
CA ALA A 348 -22.30 -19.61 -4.57
C ALA A 348 -22.68 -21.00 -5.10
N THR A 349 -23.94 -21.15 -5.47
CA THR A 349 -24.41 -22.34 -6.21
C THR A 349 -23.89 -22.28 -7.66
N PRO A 350 -23.82 -23.42 -8.37
CA PRO A 350 -23.46 -23.42 -9.80
C PRO A 350 -24.36 -22.53 -10.66
N ALA A 351 -25.66 -22.42 -10.32
CA ALA A 351 -26.59 -21.56 -11.04
C ALA A 351 -26.27 -20.07 -10.83
N ARG A 352 -26.02 -19.67 -9.58
CA ARG A 352 -25.66 -18.28 -9.26
C ARG A 352 -24.31 -17.88 -9.86
N ARG A 353 -23.34 -18.79 -9.93
CA ARG A 353 -22.07 -18.54 -10.66
C ARG A 353 -22.26 -18.29 -12.15
N ARG A 354 -23.21 -18.96 -12.80
CA ARG A 354 -23.55 -18.68 -14.21
C ARG A 354 -24.16 -17.29 -14.37
N GLN A 355 -25.05 -16.90 -13.47
CA GLN A 355 -25.61 -15.54 -13.44
C GLN A 355 -24.53 -14.46 -13.27
N TRP A 356 -23.48 -14.75 -12.49
CA TRP A 356 -22.33 -13.83 -12.37
C TRP A 356 -21.55 -13.70 -13.68
N ASP A 357 -21.37 -14.80 -14.40
CA ASP A 357 -20.71 -14.82 -15.72
C ASP A 357 -21.52 -14.02 -16.76
N GLU A 358 -22.84 -14.20 -16.77
CA GLU A 358 -23.79 -13.42 -17.58
C GLU A 358 -23.71 -11.92 -17.23
N LEU A 359 -23.74 -11.57 -15.94
CA LEU A 359 -23.63 -10.18 -15.49
C LEU A 359 -22.29 -9.54 -15.89
N GLN A 360 -21.19 -10.30 -15.86
CA GLN A 360 -19.89 -9.80 -16.33
C GLN A 360 -19.90 -9.55 -17.84
N HIS A 361 -20.55 -10.43 -18.62
CA HIS A 361 -20.68 -10.28 -20.05
C HIS A 361 -21.55 -9.07 -20.43
N ASP A 362 -22.74 -8.93 -19.84
CA ASP A 362 -23.73 -7.92 -20.20
C ASP A 362 -23.28 -6.48 -19.87
N PHE A 363 -22.36 -6.33 -18.92
CA PHE A 363 -21.78 -5.04 -18.52
C PHE A 363 -20.35 -4.81 -19.04
N ASP A 364 -19.87 -5.66 -19.97
CA ASP A 364 -18.51 -5.62 -20.52
C ASP A 364 -17.42 -5.57 -19.42
N ILE A 365 -17.65 -6.27 -18.31
CA ILE A 365 -16.74 -6.32 -17.17
C ILE A 365 -15.60 -7.26 -17.50
N LEU A 366 -14.42 -6.70 -17.76
CA LEU A 366 -13.17 -7.45 -17.78
C LEU A 366 -12.68 -7.61 -16.33
N PRO A 367 -12.80 -8.80 -15.71
CA PRO A 367 -12.57 -8.92 -14.28
C PRO A 367 -11.08 -8.79 -13.94
N LEU A 368 -10.77 -8.10 -12.83
CA LEU A 368 -9.38 -7.93 -12.35
C LEU A 368 -8.68 -9.26 -12.02
N PHE A 369 -9.47 -10.25 -11.60
CA PHE A 369 -9.07 -11.59 -11.23
C PHE A 369 -10.27 -12.51 -11.44
N PRO A 370 -10.07 -13.83 -11.62
CA PRO A 370 -11.19 -14.75 -11.81
C PRO A 370 -12.18 -14.69 -10.63
N GLN A 371 -13.45 -14.39 -10.93
CA GLN A 371 -14.57 -14.42 -9.98
C GLN A 371 -15.55 -15.54 -10.34
N ALA A 372 -16.35 -15.39 -11.40
CA ALA A 372 -17.29 -16.43 -11.83
C ALA A 372 -16.56 -17.72 -12.28
N ALA A 373 -15.48 -17.55 -13.05
CA ALA A 373 -14.66 -18.65 -13.59
C ALA A 373 -13.52 -19.11 -12.67
N ARG A 374 -13.48 -18.68 -11.40
CA ARG A 374 -12.41 -19.12 -10.48
C ARG A 374 -12.56 -20.61 -10.18
N THR A 375 -11.45 -21.35 -10.26
CA THR A 375 -11.40 -22.74 -9.80
C THR A 375 -11.72 -22.80 -8.31
N ILE A 376 -12.58 -23.74 -7.91
CA ILE A 376 -12.92 -23.95 -6.51
C ILE A 376 -12.69 -25.41 -6.08
N TYR A 377 -12.29 -25.58 -4.83
CA TYR A 377 -12.21 -26.87 -4.15
C TYR A 377 -13.01 -26.82 -2.86
N THR A 378 -13.77 -27.88 -2.59
CA THR A 378 -14.58 -28.02 -1.38
C THR A 378 -14.18 -29.29 -0.65
N ILE A 379 -14.22 -29.25 0.68
CA ILE A 379 -14.02 -30.44 1.51
C ILE A 379 -15.35 -31.14 1.78
N SER A 380 -15.30 -32.46 1.98
CA SER A 380 -16.44 -33.24 2.45
C SER A 380 -16.68 -33.05 3.95
N ALA A 381 -17.88 -33.42 4.43
CA ALA A 381 -18.19 -33.36 5.86
C ALA A 381 -17.26 -34.22 6.73
N ALA A 382 -16.78 -35.36 6.20
CA ALA A 382 -15.83 -36.22 6.91
C ALA A 382 -14.48 -35.54 7.13
N GLN A 383 -14.06 -34.69 6.19
CA GLN A 383 -12.80 -33.96 6.25
C GLN A 383 -12.85 -32.75 7.20
N ALA A 384 -14.03 -32.29 7.62
CA ALA A 384 -14.16 -31.10 8.48
C ALA A 384 -13.44 -31.24 9.83
N SER A 385 -13.37 -32.44 10.40
CA SER A 385 -12.65 -32.70 11.65
C SER A 385 -11.14 -32.92 11.48
N GLU A 386 -10.65 -33.05 10.25
CA GLU A 386 -9.24 -33.27 9.97
C GLU A 386 -8.43 -31.98 10.13
N THR A 387 -7.18 -32.11 10.59
CA THR A 387 -6.24 -30.99 10.77
C THR A 387 -5.14 -30.95 9.73
N SER A 388 -5.07 -31.97 8.87
CA SER A 388 -4.15 -32.04 7.73
C SER A 388 -4.90 -31.77 6.44
N ILE A 389 -4.27 -31.02 5.54
CA ILE A 389 -4.81 -30.72 4.22
C ILE A 389 -4.66 -31.98 3.35
N PRO A 390 -5.76 -32.51 2.78
CA PRO A 390 -5.72 -33.72 1.98
C PRO A 390 -5.10 -33.48 0.60
N GLY A 391 -4.68 -34.55 -0.06
CA GLY A 391 -4.20 -34.48 -1.45
C GLY A 391 -2.78 -33.92 -1.58
N LEU A 392 -1.90 -34.21 -0.61
CA LEU A 392 -0.47 -33.95 -0.78
C LEU A 392 0.02 -34.67 -2.05
N PRO A 393 0.57 -33.96 -3.06
CA PRO A 393 0.83 -34.55 -4.35
C PRO A 393 2.18 -35.26 -4.20
N GLU A 394 2.19 -36.53 -4.58
CA GLU A 394 3.42 -37.29 -4.60
C GLU A 394 4.28 -36.79 -5.76
N GLY A 395 5.42 -36.15 -5.49
CA GLY A 395 6.28 -35.65 -6.56
C GLY A 395 7.34 -34.64 -6.13
N LYS A 396 8.24 -34.33 -7.06
CA LYS A 396 9.23 -33.25 -6.89
C LYS A 396 8.54 -31.90 -7.11
N LEU A 397 8.84 -30.90 -6.27
CA LEU A 397 8.44 -29.51 -6.54
C LEU A 397 8.99 -29.04 -7.90
N ARG A 398 8.19 -28.26 -8.63
CA ARG A 398 8.61 -27.71 -9.93
C ARG A 398 9.73 -26.67 -9.76
N ALA A 399 10.65 -26.63 -10.71
CA ALA A 399 11.62 -25.52 -10.82
C ALA A 399 10.90 -24.16 -10.92
N GLY A 400 11.24 -23.22 -10.04
CA GLY A 400 10.61 -21.90 -9.97
C GLY A 400 9.38 -21.80 -9.04
N VAL A 401 9.03 -22.88 -8.31
CA VAL A 401 7.95 -22.89 -7.30
C VAL A 401 8.05 -21.73 -6.33
N SER A 402 9.25 -21.37 -5.89
CA SER A 402 9.44 -20.27 -4.95
C SER A 402 8.96 -18.92 -5.52
N ILE A 403 9.15 -18.69 -6.81
CA ILE A 403 8.71 -17.46 -7.49
C ILE A 403 7.18 -17.45 -7.64
N SER A 404 6.58 -18.55 -8.10
CA SER A 404 5.13 -18.63 -8.33
C SER A 404 4.32 -18.55 -7.04
N THR A 405 4.80 -19.19 -5.98
CA THR A 405 4.14 -19.14 -4.66
C THR A 405 4.36 -17.81 -3.96
N ALA A 406 5.53 -17.19 -4.10
CA ALA A 406 5.75 -15.82 -3.61
C ALA A 406 4.77 -14.83 -4.23
N SER A 407 4.47 -14.94 -5.53
CA SER A 407 3.45 -14.09 -6.18
C SER A 407 2.03 -14.32 -5.64
N LYS A 408 1.77 -15.46 -5.00
CA LYS A 408 0.50 -15.83 -4.36
C LYS A 408 0.48 -15.52 -2.85
N GLY A 409 1.53 -14.87 -2.32
CA GLY A 409 1.62 -14.49 -0.91
C GLY A 409 2.22 -15.55 0.01
N TRP A 410 2.79 -16.63 -0.54
CA TRP A 410 3.54 -17.59 0.25
C TRP A 410 4.95 -17.10 0.56
N ARG A 411 5.40 -17.37 1.77
CA ARG A 411 6.75 -17.07 2.25
C ARG A 411 7.50 -18.37 2.49
N HIS A 412 8.77 -18.38 2.08
CA HIS A 412 9.65 -19.53 2.24
C HIS A 412 10.62 -19.27 3.38
N SER A 413 10.68 -20.18 4.34
CA SER A 413 11.70 -20.21 5.39
C SER A 413 12.39 -21.57 5.37
N ALA A 414 13.72 -21.57 5.28
CA ALA A 414 14.50 -22.79 5.46
C ALA A 414 14.73 -23.03 6.95
N TYR A 415 14.46 -24.24 7.42
CA TYR A 415 14.76 -24.69 8.77
C TYR A 415 15.71 -25.88 8.70
N GLN A 416 16.74 -25.87 9.54
CA GLN A 416 17.71 -26.96 9.66
C GLN A 416 17.42 -27.67 10.99
N THR A 417 16.89 -28.90 10.94
CA THR A 417 16.77 -29.73 12.14
C THR A 417 18.14 -30.32 12.49
N TYR A 418 18.36 -30.62 13.77
CA TYR A 418 19.62 -31.20 14.28
C TYR A 418 19.93 -32.60 13.71
N ASP A 419 19.00 -33.24 12.99
CA ASP A 419 19.06 -34.61 12.47
C ASP A 419 19.45 -34.72 10.98
N ALA A 420 20.07 -33.68 10.42
CA ALA A 420 20.62 -33.63 9.06
C ALA A 420 19.61 -33.58 7.89
N PHE A 421 18.30 -33.50 8.15
CA PHE A 421 17.32 -33.19 7.11
C PHE A 421 17.07 -31.67 7.05
N SER A 422 17.36 -31.06 5.91
CA SER A 422 16.95 -29.67 5.68
C SER A 422 15.45 -29.66 5.35
N GLN A 423 14.65 -28.84 6.04
CA GLN A 423 13.25 -28.64 5.74
C GLN A 423 13.01 -27.24 5.18
N ILE A 424 12.06 -27.12 4.26
CA ILE A 424 11.56 -25.83 3.79
C ILE A 424 10.13 -25.73 4.27
N VAL A 425 9.83 -24.67 5.01
CA VAL A 425 8.47 -24.36 5.41
C VAL A 425 7.97 -23.19 4.58
N MET A 426 6.83 -23.42 3.94
CA MET A 426 6.09 -22.39 3.21
C MET A 426 4.91 -21.96 4.05
N THR A 427 4.72 -20.66 4.23
CA THR A 427 3.59 -20.10 4.99
C THR A 427 2.83 -19.08 4.17
N ARG A 428 1.50 -19.12 4.21
CA ARG A 428 0.62 -18.09 3.66
C ARG A 428 -0.30 -17.60 4.76
N SER A 429 -0.17 -16.33 5.12
CA SER A 429 -0.94 -15.73 6.21
C SER A 429 -2.13 -14.95 5.64
N PHE A 430 -3.30 -15.22 6.21
CA PHE A 430 -4.57 -14.54 5.93
C PHE A 430 -4.89 -13.66 7.14
N ALA A 431 -4.47 -12.39 7.08
CA ALA A 431 -4.43 -11.52 8.24
C ALA A 431 -5.83 -11.16 8.75
N GLY A 432 -6.82 -11.00 7.86
CA GLY A 432 -8.20 -10.70 8.24
C GLY A 432 -8.83 -11.79 9.12
N PRO A 433 -8.88 -13.06 8.65
CA PRO A 433 -9.37 -14.18 9.44
C PRO A 433 -8.44 -14.60 10.60
N GLY A 434 -7.19 -14.12 10.61
CA GLY A 434 -6.19 -14.55 11.58
C GLY A 434 -5.88 -16.04 11.45
N ILE A 435 -5.66 -16.51 10.22
CA ILE A 435 -5.34 -17.91 9.91
C ILE A 435 -4.08 -17.95 9.06
N THR A 436 -3.21 -18.93 9.30
CA THR A 436 -2.04 -19.16 8.47
C THR A 436 -2.03 -20.60 7.95
N ALA A 437 -1.89 -20.76 6.63
CA ALA A 437 -1.63 -22.04 6.01
C ALA A 437 -0.12 -22.33 6.06
N VAL A 438 0.23 -23.57 6.41
CA VAL A 438 1.61 -24.03 6.55
C VAL A 438 1.79 -25.27 5.69
N VAL A 439 2.87 -25.31 4.92
CA VAL A 439 3.30 -26.48 4.13
C VAL A 439 4.74 -26.78 4.44
N VAL A 440 5.02 -28.03 4.82
CA VAL A 440 6.35 -28.50 5.19
C VAL A 440 6.89 -29.41 4.09
N CYS A 441 8.00 -29.00 3.51
CA CYS A 441 8.73 -29.74 2.49
C CYS A 441 10.03 -30.30 3.07
N GLN A 442 10.28 -31.59 2.84
CA GLN A 442 11.58 -32.21 3.14
C GLN A 442 12.50 -32.08 1.94
N ILE A 443 13.77 -31.73 2.18
CA ILE A 443 14.84 -31.80 1.18
C ILE A 443 15.45 -33.20 1.26
N CYS A 444 15.23 -34.01 0.22
CA CYS A 444 15.81 -35.34 0.09
C CYS A 444 17.17 -35.24 -0.64
N PRO A 445 18.28 -35.69 -0.03
CA PRO A 445 19.55 -35.81 -0.73
C PRO A 445 19.44 -36.91 -1.79
N GLU A 446 19.58 -36.59 -3.07
CA GLU A 446 19.74 -37.63 -4.11
C GLU A 446 21.23 -37.86 -4.39
N GLN A 447 21.58 -39.06 -4.84
CA GLN A 447 22.96 -39.52 -5.06
C GLN A 447 23.72 -38.75 -6.18
N HIS A 448 23.09 -37.77 -6.84
CA HIS A 448 23.65 -37.04 -7.98
C HIS A 448 23.29 -35.54 -7.93
N TYR A 449 23.82 -34.77 -6.97
CA TYR A 449 23.81 -33.29 -6.88
C TYR A 449 22.44 -32.55 -7.01
N GLU A 450 21.34 -33.22 -7.32
CA GLU A 450 19.99 -32.66 -7.38
C GLU A 450 19.24 -33.08 -6.12
N SER A 451 19.12 -32.17 -5.15
CA SER A 451 18.20 -32.40 -4.04
C SER A 451 16.76 -32.32 -4.55
N SER A 452 15.94 -33.34 -4.26
CA SER A 452 14.50 -33.27 -4.51
C SER A 452 13.76 -32.77 -3.29
N GLN A 453 12.74 -31.95 -3.51
CA GLN A 453 11.89 -31.43 -2.46
C GLN A 453 10.54 -32.12 -2.53
N ARG A 454 10.09 -32.70 -1.42
CA ARG A 454 8.78 -33.36 -1.30
C ARG A 454 7.98 -32.72 -0.18
N CYS A 455 6.72 -32.35 -0.45
CA CYS A 455 5.82 -31.91 0.61
C CYS A 455 5.48 -33.11 1.49
N SER A 456 5.78 -32.98 2.78
CA SER A 456 5.49 -33.98 3.81
C SER A 456 4.17 -33.71 4.51
N GLU A 457 3.78 -32.43 4.63
CA GLU A 457 2.60 -32.06 5.39
C GLU A 457 2.05 -30.69 4.99
N GLY A 458 0.74 -30.51 5.12
CA GLY A 458 0.05 -29.23 5.00
C GLY A 458 -1.03 -29.09 6.06
N TYR A 459 -1.16 -27.93 6.72
CA TYR A 459 -2.16 -27.69 7.76
C TYR A 459 -2.44 -26.20 7.94
N PHE A 460 -3.51 -25.88 8.67
CA PHE A 460 -3.84 -24.52 9.08
C PHE A 460 -3.55 -24.31 10.57
N VAL A 461 -3.18 -23.08 10.94
CA VAL A 461 -2.99 -22.63 12.32
C VAL A 461 -3.73 -21.32 12.55
N ALA A 462 -4.17 -21.08 13.79
CA ALA A 462 -4.72 -19.79 14.19
C ALA A 462 -3.60 -18.77 14.43
N GLY A 463 -3.86 -17.52 14.08
CA GLY A 463 -2.96 -16.38 14.21
C GLY A 463 -2.03 -16.16 13.01
N GLY A 464 -0.99 -15.35 13.27
CA GLY A 464 0.02 -14.99 12.29
C GLY A 464 0.98 -16.15 11.96
N VAL A 465 2.06 -15.81 11.25
CA VAL A 465 3.09 -16.77 10.87
C VAL A 465 3.67 -17.40 12.14
N PRO A 466 3.61 -18.74 12.29
CA PRO A 466 4.13 -19.39 13.48
C PRO A 466 5.64 -19.21 13.59
N ASP A 467 6.14 -18.99 14.81
CA ASP A 467 7.57 -18.97 15.10
C ASP A 467 8.10 -20.40 15.17
N LEU A 468 8.43 -20.94 14.00
CA LEU A 468 8.96 -22.29 13.87
C LEU A 468 10.42 -22.40 14.33
N GLU A 469 11.12 -21.27 14.55
CA GLU A 469 12.50 -21.26 15.08
C GLU A 469 12.53 -21.55 16.58
N SER A 470 11.45 -21.25 17.30
CA SER A 470 11.33 -21.49 18.74
C SER A 470 11.17 -22.96 19.12
N GLY A 471 11.02 -23.86 18.14
CA GLY A 471 10.81 -25.30 18.35
C GLY A 471 9.41 -25.68 18.85
N VAL A 472 8.54 -24.70 19.12
CA VAL A 472 7.15 -24.94 19.52
C VAL A 472 6.29 -25.11 18.28
N LEU A 473 5.79 -26.34 18.06
CA LEU A 473 4.86 -26.60 16.96
C LEU A 473 3.53 -25.87 17.20
N PRO A 474 3.05 -25.09 16.23
CA PRO A 474 1.80 -24.35 16.38
C PRO A 474 0.60 -25.31 16.47
N ARG A 475 -0.40 -24.94 17.27
CA ARG A 475 -1.64 -25.71 17.39
C ARG A 475 -2.42 -25.63 16.07
N ARG A 476 -2.62 -26.78 15.44
CA ARG A 476 -3.40 -26.93 14.21
C ARG A 476 -4.89 -26.73 14.48
N ILE A 477 -5.58 -26.16 13.50
CA ILE A 477 -7.04 -26.01 13.54
C ILE A 477 -7.71 -27.01 12.59
N PRO A 478 -8.86 -27.61 12.97
CA PRO A 478 -9.65 -28.43 12.07
C PRO A 478 -10.10 -27.64 10.84
N MET A 479 -10.14 -28.28 9.66
CA MET A 479 -10.54 -27.61 8.43
C MET A 479 -11.96 -27.02 8.50
N GLY A 480 -12.88 -27.64 9.26
CA GLY A 480 -14.22 -27.09 9.48
C GLY A 480 -14.26 -25.75 10.24
N GLN A 481 -13.15 -25.33 10.84
CA GLN A 481 -13.00 -24.00 11.47
C GLN A 481 -12.34 -22.97 10.55
N VAL A 482 -11.92 -23.38 9.34
CA VAL A 482 -11.31 -22.51 8.34
C VAL A 482 -12.39 -22.09 7.35
N PRO A 483 -12.48 -20.80 6.97
CA PRO A 483 -13.42 -20.36 5.95
C PRO A 483 -13.24 -21.15 4.63
N PRO A 484 -14.32 -21.59 3.97
CA PRO A 484 -14.25 -22.39 2.75
C PRO A 484 -13.41 -21.76 1.63
N ALA A 485 -13.46 -20.42 1.52
CA ALA A 485 -12.64 -19.67 0.56
C ALA A 485 -11.14 -19.92 0.79
N LEU A 486 -10.65 -19.85 2.03
CA LEU A 486 -9.24 -20.07 2.36
C LEU A 486 -8.80 -21.49 2.02
N ILE A 487 -9.64 -22.49 2.30
CA ILE A 487 -9.36 -23.89 1.96
C ILE A 487 -9.27 -24.06 0.45
N SER A 488 -10.26 -23.55 -0.29
CA SER A 488 -10.30 -23.60 -1.74
C SER A 488 -9.05 -22.98 -2.36
N GLU A 489 -8.65 -21.80 -1.87
CA GLU A 489 -7.48 -21.07 -2.36
C GLU A 489 -6.16 -21.77 -2.09
N VAL A 490 -6.00 -22.33 -0.88
CA VAL A 490 -4.81 -23.11 -0.56
C VAL A 490 -4.76 -24.37 -1.41
N LEU A 491 -5.88 -25.06 -1.63
CA LEU A 491 -5.94 -26.24 -2.51
C LEU A 491 -5.70 -25.90 -3.99
N CYS A 492 -6.16 -24.75 -4.48
CA CYS A 492 -5.82 -24.26 -5.82
C CYS A 492 -4.32 -24.03 -5.96
N ASP A 493 -3.72 -23.29 -5.02
CA ASP A 493 -2.27 -23.06 -5.00
C ASP A 493 -1.47 -24.35 -4.93
N TRP A 494 -1.96 -25.27 -4.12
CA TRP A 494 -1.42 -26.60 -3.93
C TRP A 494 -1.44 -27.41 -5.22
N HIS A 495 -2.51 -27.38 -5.99
CA HIS A 495 -2.58 -28.11 -7.26
C HIS A 495 -1.68 -27.48 -8.33
N ASP A 496 -1.61 -26.14 -8.38
CA ASP A 496 -0.76 -25.39 -9.30
C ASP A 496 0.74 -25.61 -9.05
N LEU A 497 1.12 -25.84 -7.79
CA LEU A 497 2.49 -26.11 -7.36
C LEU A 497 3.11 -27.36 -8.01
N PHE A 498 2.28 -28.34 -8.37
CA PHE A 498 2.73 -29.67 -8.79
C PHE A 498 2.30 -30.06 -10.21
N ARG A 499 1.33 -29.37 -10.84
CA ARG A 499 1.01 -29.58 -12.25
C ARG A 499 2.12 -29.05 -13.16
N ASN A 500 2.67 -29.94 -14.01
CA ASN A 500 3.65 -29.57 -15.03
C ASN A 500 2.90 -28.99 -16.25
N PRO A 501 3.10 -27.72 -16.68
CA PRO A 501 2.42 -27.17 -17.84
C PRO A 501 2.88 -27.75 -19.19
N ARG A 502 3.74 -28.79 -19.19
CA ARG A 502 4.23 -29.44 -20.42
C ARG A 502 3.20 -30.34 -21.14
N HIS A 503 1.95 -30.38 -20.70
CA HIS A 503 0.87 -31.07 -21.42
C HIS A 503 -0.30 -30.12 -21.72
N HIS A 504 -0.02 -29.09 -22.51
CA HIS A 504 -1.02 -28.50 -23.39
C HIS A 504 -0.37 -28.38 -24.77
N TYR A 505 -0.48 -29.45 -25.56
CA TYR A 505 -0.68 -29.50 -27.01
C TYR A 505 -0.67 -30.98 -27.45
N GLU A 506 -1.57 -31.29 -28.39
CA GLU A 506 -1.83 -32.57 -29.07
C GLU A 506 -2.88 -33.48 -28.41
N GLY A 507 -4.02 -33.57 -29.12
CA GLY A 507 -5.24 -34.30 -28.81
C GLY A 507 -6.44 -33.60 -29.42
#